data_AF-A0A9X4ABH5-F1
#
_entry.id   AF-A0A9X4ABH5-F1
#
_cell.length_a   1.000
_cell.length_b   1.000
_cell.length_c   1.000
_cell.angle_alpha   90.00
_cell.angle_beta   90.00
_cell.angle_gamma   90.00
#
_symmetry.space_group_name_H-M   'P 1'
#
loop_
_entity.id
_entity.type
_entity.pdbx_description
1 polymer ?
#
loop_
_entity_poly.entity_id
_entity_poly.type
_entity_poly.pdbx_seq_one_letter_code
_entity_poly.pdbx_strand_id
1 'polypeptide(L)'
;MKNFKTWALVPPKGWNSWDVYGASVTEEEVKRNAEYLSKYLKRYGYEYVTVDIQWYEPTADSAKYHDFAPLIMDKYARLVPDPKRFPSAKNNMGFKILADYIHNLGLKFGIHIMRGIPRQAVYQDTPIKGTMKTARDIAVNNICSWNSDMFGVNVDLSEGQAYDDSIIDLYSSWGVDFIKCDDIAYSRSLGNTYKKEIKALRRSIVLSLSPSPAPVKNALFFQKNANMWRITDDFWDQWDLLLNMFKLANIWSQYSAIGTWPDCDMLPLGHIALRSVGSELPDLDKKTLNMLTKSFLLDIDNNEIYKGQQYRDNKFIVWLSQTKNHKYIAVFNISEHNLTITEKIKIKYGLLDKNINLWND
;
A
#
# COMPACT_ATOMS: atom_id res chain seq x y z
N MET A 1 -4.09 -8.91 -22.41
CA MET A 1 -3.40 -7.99 -21.49
C MET A 1 -2.06 -8.60 -21.13
N LYS A 2 -0.98 -7.81 -21.05
CA LYS A 2 0.27 -8.26 -20.40
C LYS A 2 -0.11 -8.81 -19.02
N ASN A 3 0.48 -9.93 -18.61
CA ASN A 3 0.19 -10.55 -17.32
C ASN A 3 0.53 -9.54 -16.21
N PHE A 4 -0.48 -9.00 -15.50
CA PHE A 4 -0.31 -7.93 -14.49
C PHE A 4 0.70 -8.30 -13.38
N LYS A 5 0.94 -9.60 -13.18
CA LYS A 5 1.96 -10.12 -12.27
C LYS A 5 3.37 -9.66 -12.62
N THR A 6 3.64 -9.38 -13.90
CA THR A 6 4.94 -8.89 -14.37
C THR A 6 5.24 -7.45 -13.95
N TRP A 7 4.25 -6.69 -13.45
CA TRP A 7 4.46 -5.31 -12.99
C TRP A 7 5.01 -5.24 -11.56
N ALA A 8 5.00 -6.34 -10.81
CA ALA A 8 5.49 -6.43 -9.44
C ALA A 8 6.22 -7.76 -9.19
N LEU A 9 7.24 -8.06 -10.00
CA LEU A 9 7.99 -9.33 -9.92
C LEU A 9 8.64 -9.58 -8.55
N VAL A 10 8.93 -8.50 -7.83
CA VAL A 10 9.31 -8.50 -6.42
C VAL A 10 8.28 -7.68 -5.64
N PRO A 11 8.16 -7.87 -4.31
CA PRO A 11 7.31 -7.01 -3.48
C PRO A 11 7.63 -5.53 -3.73
N PRO A 12 6.62 -4.68 -4.02
CA PRO A 12 6.82 -3.24 -4.17
C PRO A 12 7.50 -2.65 -2.93
N LYS A 13 8.58 -1.89 -3.15
CA LYS A 13 9.34 -1.19 -2.09
C LYS A 13 9.32 0.29 -2.36
N GLY A 14 9.02 1.10 -1.35
CA GLY A 14 8.88 2.53 -1.53
C GLY A 14 8.56 3.27 -0.25
N TRP A 15 8.08 4.50 -0.42
CA TRP A 15 7.61 5.39 0.62
C TRP A 15 6.13 5.71 0.41
N ASN A 16 5.42 5.92 1.51
CA ASN A 16 4.02 6.33 1.54
C ASN A 16 3.84 7.45 2.57
N SER A 17 3.04 8.46 2.24
CA SER A 17 2.91 9.67 3.06
C SER A 17 2.01 9.54 4.30
N TRP A 18 1.16 8.51 4.40
CA TRP A 18 0.10 8.41 5.41
C TRP A 18 0.64 8.51 6.83
N ASP A 19 1.64 7.70 7.09
CA ASP A 19 2.28 7.55 8.38
C ASP A 19 2.81 8.90 8.88
N VAL A 20 3.45 9.70 8.02
CA VAL A 20 4.01 10.99 8.44
C VAL A 20 2.98 12.10 8.51
N TYR A 21 2.21 12.23 7.44
CA TYR A 21 1.47 13.44 7.10
C TYR A 21 -0.04 13.24 7.12
N GLY A 22 -0.52 12.02 7.37
CA GLY A 22 -1.94 11.68 7.30
C GLY A 22 -2.49 11.99 5.91
N ALA A 23 -3.63 12.66 5.88
CA ALA A 23 -4.27 13.11 4.64
C ALA A 23 -3.66 14.40 4.06
N SER A 24 -2.64 14.99 4.71
CA SER A 24 -2.25 16.40 4.52
C SER A 24 -0.88 16.64 3.87
N VAL A 25 -0.31 15.62 3.20
CA VAL A 25 0.99 15.79 2.54
C VAL A 25 0.96 16.88 1.46
N THR A 26 2.07 17.59 1.31
CA THR A 26 2.30 18.65 0.30
C THR A 26 3.28 18.19 -0.79
N GLU A 27 3.28 18.86 -1.94
CA GLU A 27 4.20 18.55 -3.04
C GLU A 27 5.67 18.65 -2.64
N GLU A 28 6.03 19.63 -1.81
CA GLU A 28 7.40 19.81 -1.34
C GLU A 28 7.86 18.63 -0.48
N GLU A 29 7.01 18.16 0.44
CA GLU A 29 7.29 16.98 1.27
C GLU A 29 7.46 15.71 0.43
N VAL A 30 6.63 15.53 -0.60
CA VAL A 30 6.78 14.41 -1.55
C VAL A 30 8.11 14.49 -2.28
N LYS A 31 8.49 15.67 -2.79
CA LYS A 31 9.75 15.88 -3.51
C LYS A 31 10.97 15.60 -2.63
N ARG A 32 10.97 16.09 -1.38
CA ARG A 32 12.05 15.84 -0.42
C ARG A 32 12.23 14.34 -0.14
N ASN A 33 11.14 13.61 0.07
CA ASN A 33 11.20 12.15 0.27
C ASN A 33 11.65 11.42 -1.00
N ALA A 34 11.19 11.86 -2.19
CA ALA A 34 11.63 11.29 -3.47
C ALA A 34 13.13 11.48 -3.72
N GLU A 35 13.67 12.67 -3.44
CA GLU A 35 15.10 12.95 -3.55
C GLU A 35 15.92 12.07 -2.60
N TYR A 36 15.48 11.95 -1.34
CA TYR A 36 16.14 11.08 -0.36
C TYR A 36 16.12 9.62 -0.80
N LEU A 37 14.95 9.11 -1.22
CA LEU A 37 14.79 7.74 -1.69
C LEU A 37 15.66 7.48 -2.91
N SER A 38 15.69 8.40 -3.89
CA SER A 38 16.56 8.31 -5.08
C SER A 38 18.04 8.25 -4.71
N LYS A 39 18.48 9.10 -3.78
CA LYS A 39 19.89 9.22 -3.40
C LYS A 39 20.38 8.03 -2.56
N TYR A 40 19.58 7.54 -1.62
CA TYR A 40 20.06 6.61 -0.59
C TYR A 40 19.48 5.20 -0.69
N LEU A 41 18.25 5.05 -1.21
CA LEU A 41 17.50 3.78 -1.15
C LEU A 41 17.27 3.13 -2.52
N LYS A 42 17.29 3.91 -3.61
CA LYS A 42 17.03 3.42 -4.97
C LYS A 42 17.93 2.26 -5.39
N ARG A 43 19.22 2.33 -5.06
CA ARG A 43 20.18 1.25 -5.37
C ARG A 43 19.87 -0.09 -4.68
N TYR A 44 19.01 -0.06 -3.66
CA TYR A 44 18.53 -1.22 -2.92
C TYR A 44 17.13 -1.67 -3.35
N GLY A 45 16.59 -1.10 -4.44
CA GLY A 45 15.32 -1.51 -5.03
C GLY A 45 14.08 -0.81 -4.48
N TYR A 46 14.24 0.23 -3.63
CA TYR A 46 13.15 1.13 -3.29
C TYR A 46 12.87 2.04 -4.48
N GLU A 47 11.64 2.07 -4.97
CA GLU A 47 11.32 2.81 -6.20
C GLU A 47 10.00 3.56 -6.16
N TYR A 48 9.02 3.18 -5.31
CA TYR A 48 7.72 3.85 -5.29
C TYR A 48 7.69 5.06 -4.34
N VAL A 49 7.14 6.18 -4.78
CA VAL A 49 6.81 7.35 -3.97
C VAL A 49 5.29 7.54 -4.03
N THR A 50 4.59 7.21 -2.94
CA THR A 50 3.12 7.16 -2.92
C THR A 50 2.53 8.32 -2.12
N VAL A 51 1.71 9.13 -2.78
CA VAL A 51 0.86 10.15 -2.13
C VAL A 51 -0.39 9.45 -1.61
N ASP A 52 -0.53 9.37 -0.29
CA ASP A 52 -1.67 8.71 0.34
C ASP A 52 -2.94 9.58 0.32
N ILE A 53 -3.98 9.15 1.02
CA ILE A 53 -5.37 9.58 0.90
C ILE A 53 -5.59 11.10 0.89
N GLN A 54 -6.68 11.51 0.25
CA GLN A 54 -7.22 12.87 0.32
C GLN A 54 -6.30 13.98 -0.20
N TRP A 55 -5.41 13.68 -1.16
CA TRP A 55 -4.73 14.69 -1.95
C TRP A 55 -5.67 15.66 -2.70
N TYR A 56 -6.95 15.30 -2.80
CA TYR A 56 -8.04 16.09 -3.37
C TYR A 56 -8.84 16.91 -2.32
N GLU A 57 -8.58 16.76 -1.01
CA GLU A 57 -9.25 17.54 0.04
C GLU A 57 -8.38 18.76 0.43
N PRO A 58 -8.82 20.00 0.18
CA PRO A 58 -8.02 21.21 0.46
C PRO A 58 -7.82 21.51 1.95
N THR A 59 -8.72 21.01 2.80
CA THR A 59 -8.75 21.30 4.23
C THR A 59 -8.03 20.26 5.07
N ALA A 60 -7.62 19.13 4.49
CA ALA A 60 -6.95 18.06 5.22
C ALA A 60 -5.67 18.57 5.91
N ASP A 61 -5.58 18.36 7.22
CA ASP A 61 -4.52 18.87 8.08
C ASP A 61 -3.91 17.80 9.00
N SER A 62 -4.46 16.58 8.99
CA SER A 62 -4.09 15.49 9.90
C SER A 62 -4.49 14.12 9.34
N ALA A 63 -4.35 13.06 10.15
CA ALA A 63 -4.94 11.74 9.88
C ALA A 63 -6.47 11.68 10.12
N LYS A 64 -7.06 12.71 10.75
CA LYS A 64 -8.50 12.78 10.97
C LYS A 64 -9.19 13.41 9.76
N TYR A 65 -10.14 12.69 9.18
CA TYR A 65 -10.93 13.20 8.06
C TYR A 65 -11.92 14.28 8.47
N HIS A 66 -12.10 15.27 7.60
CA HIS A 66 -13.18 16.26 7.73
C HIS A 66 -14.43 15.73 7.05
N ASP A 67 -15.43 15.40 7.85
CA ASP A 67 -16.63 14.81 7.29
C ASP A 67 -17.35 15.77 6.34
N PHE A 68 -17.68 15.26 5.15
CA PHE A 68 -18.39 15.98 4.09
C PHE A 68 -17.67 17.24 3.59
N ALA A 69 -16.33 17.27 3.66
CA ALA A 69 -15.53 18.35 3.11
C ALA A 69 -15.72 18.49 1.58
N PRO A 70 -15.68 19.71 1.03
CA PRO A 70 -15.69 19.92 -0.41
C PRO A 70 -14.39 19.39 -1.02
N LEU A 71 -14.52 18.57 -2.07
CA LEU A 71 -13.38 17.92 -2.74
C LEU A 71 -13.07 18.61 -4.07
N ILE A 72 -11.78 18.66 -4.43
CA ILE A 72 -11.33 19.17 -5.71
C ILE A 72 -11.61 18.11 -6.78
N MET A 73 -12.41 18.48 -7.78
CA MET A 73 -12.98 17.57 -8.75
C MET A 73 -13.09 18.23 -10.12
N ASP A 74 -12.90 17.44 -11.17
CA ASP A 74 -13.11 17.89 -12.54
C ASP A 74 -14.59 17.82 -12.97
N LYS A 75 -14.87 18.25 -14.21
CA LYS A 75 -16.22 18.25 -14.79
C LYS A 75 -16.79 16.85 -15.09
N TYR A 76 -16.05 15.78 -14.82
CA TYR A 76 -16.40 14.40 -15.12
C TYR A 76 -16.48 13.51 -13.88
N ALA A 77 -16.74 14.10 -12.71
CA ALA A 77 -16.83 13.43 -11.41
C ALA A 77 -15.51 12.80 -10.92
N ARG A 78 -14.35 13.22 -11.47
CA ARG A 78 -13.04 12.65 -11.11
C ARG A 78 -12.31 13.59 -10.17
N LEU A 79 -11.84 13.06 -9.05
CA LEU A 79 -11.06 13.83 -8.08
C LEU A 79 -9.71 14.25 -8.70
N VAL A 80 -9.29 15.48 -8.42
CA VAL A 80 -8.04 16.08 -8.92
C VAL A 80 -7.27 16.72 -7.75
N PRO A 81 -5.93 16.78 -7.80
CA PRO A 81 -5.15 17.30 -6.69
C PRO A 81 -5.45 18.76 -6.37
N ASP A 82 -5.48 19.08 -5.07
CA ASP A 82 -5.63 20.45 -4.61
C ASP A 82 -4.42 21.29 -5.05
N PRO A 83 -4.60 22.34 -5.89
CA PRO A 83 -3.50 23.14 -6.40
C PRO A 83 -2.82 24.03 -5.36
N LYS A 84 -3.36 24.12 -4.12
CA LYS A 84 -2.64 24.78 -3.01
C LYS A 84 -1.60 23.85 -2.41
N ARG A 85 -1.98 22.60 -2.10
CA ARG A 85 -1.06 21.55 -1.63
C ARG A 85 -0.11 21.04 -2.70
N PHE A 86 -0.56 21.04 -3.96
CA PHE A 86 0.19 20.62 -5.13
C PHE A 86 0.24 21.72 -6.18
N PRO A 87 1.09 22.77 -6.01
CA PRO A 87 1.16 23.90 -6.93
C PRO A 87 1.40 23.53 -8.40
N SER A 88 2.08 22.41 -8.67
CA SER A 88 2.31 21.91 -10.03
C SER A 88 1.06 21.37 -10.73
N ALA A 89 -0.03 21.12 -9.98
CA ALA A 89 -1.31 20.67 -10.50
C ALA A 89 -2.17 21.77 -11.14
N LYS A 90 -1.78 23.04 -10.94
CA LYS A 90 -2.46 24.19 -11.55
C LYS A 90 -2.59 24.03 -13.07
N ASN A 91 -3.55 24.73 -13.67
CA ASN A 91 -3.82 24.69 -15.11
C ASN A 91 -4.18 23.29 -15.63
N ASN A 92 -4.91 22.50 -14.83
CA ASN A 92 -5.37 21.14 -15.17
C ASN A 92 -4.24 20.13 -15.44
N MET A 93 -3.06 20.35 -14.88
CA MET A 93 -1.94 19.41 -15.04
C MET A 93 -2.07 18.16 -14.17
N GLY A 94 -2.93 18.20 -13.15
CA GLY A 94 -3.08 17.11 -12.18
C GLY A 94 -1.72 16.71 -11.59
N PHE A 95 -1.45 15.42 -11.46
CA PHE A 95 -0.16 14.96 -10.95
C PHE A 95 0.96 14.86 -12.00
N LYS A 96 0.70 15.19 -13.27
CA LYS A 96 1.67 14.92 -14.34
C LYS A 96 3.06 15.50 -14.06
N ILE A 97 3.13 16.75 -13.63
CA ILE A 97 4.42 17.42 -13.38
C ILE A 97 5.16 16.81 -12.18
N LEU A 98 4.43 16.41 -11.14
CA LEU A 98 5.02 15.72 -9.98
C LEU A 98 5.51 14.31 -10.34
N ALA A 99 4.73 13.56 -11.11
CA ALA A 99 5.11 12.25 -11.61
C ALA A 99 6.34 12.34 -12.52
N ASP A 100 6.37 13.27 -13.48
CA ASP A 100 7.53 13.52 -14.35
C ASP A 100 8.79 13.84 -13.50
N TYR A 101 8.65 14.63 -12.43
CA TYR A 101 9.75 14.91 -11.49
C TYR A 101 10.29 13.64 -10.83
N ILE A 102 9.39 12.79 -10.31
CA ILE A 102 9.74 11.53 -9.65
C ILE A 102 10.36 10.53 -10.65
N HIS A 103 9.83 10.47 -11.87
CA HIS A 103 10.39 9.66 -12.95
C HIS A 103 11.79 10.13 -13.37
N ASN A 104 12.06 11.43 -13.37
CA ASN A 104 13.40 11.97 -13.65
C ASN A 104 14.43 11.62 -12.56
N LEU A 105 13.99 11.36 -11.33
CA LEU A 105 14.82 10.75 -10.28
C LEU A 105 15.03 9.23 -10.48
N GLY A 106 14.42 8.66 -11.52
CA GLY A 106 14.34 7.24 -11.84
C GLY A 106 13.61 6.44 -10.78
N LEU A 107 12.56 7.03 -10.21
CA LEU A 107 11.60 6.42 -9.30
C LEU A 107 10.25 6.23 -10.00
N LYS A 108 9.28 5.68 -9.29
CA LYS A 108 7.89 5.43 -9.73
C LYS A 108 6.92 6.19 -8.85
N PHE A 109 5.82 6.66 -9.44
CA PHE A 109 4.83 7.48 -8.75
C PHE A 109 3.58 6.68 -8.38
N GLY A 110 3.16 6.79 -7.13
CA GLY A 110 1.96 6.16 -6.61
C GLY A 110 0.95 7.15 -6.05
N ILE A 111 -0.33 6.80 -6.13
CA ILE A 111 -1.40 7.54 -5.47
C ILE A 111 -2.36 6.60 -4.72
N HIS A 112 -2.97 7.13 -3.68
CA HIS A 112 -4.12 6.53 -3.03
C HIS A 112 -5.43 6.93 -3.73
N ILE A 113 -6.42 6.05 -3.75
CA ILE A 113 -7.81 6.37 -4.06
C ILE A 113 -8.78 5.71 -3.08
N MET A 114 -9.90 6.36 -2.81
CA MET A 114 -11.06 5.73 -2.19
C MET A 114 -11.88 4.97 -3.24
N ARG A 115 -12.42 3.81 -2.89
CA ARG A 115 -13.40 3.09 -3.74
C ARG A 115 -14.58 4.00 -4.07
N GLY A 116 -14.94 4.04 -5.35
CA GLY A 116 -16.23 4.53 -5.82
C GLY A 116 -16.20 5.93 -6.41
N ILE A 117 -17.28 6.69 -6.20
CA ILE A 117 -17.54 8.00 -6.83
C ILE A 117 -17.83 9.09 -5.77
N PRO A 118 -17.36 10.35 -5.93
CA PRO A 118 -17.55 11.38 -4.93
C PRO A 118 -19.03 11.64 -4.64
N ARG A 119 -19.40 11.72 -3.36
CA ARG A 119 -20.79 12.03 -2.98
C ARG A 119 -21.23 13.37 -3.55
N GLN A 120 -20.34 14.37 -3.58
CA GLN A 120 -20.62 15.66 -4.20
C GLN A 120 -20.99 15.55 -5.69
N ALA A 121 -20.36 14.64 -6.43
CA ALA A 121 -20.66 14.44 -7.85
C ALA A 121 -22.07 13.88 -8.04
N VAL A 122 -22.46 12.95 -7.16
CA VAL A 122 -23.79 12.35 -7.14
C VAL A 122 -24.85 13.40 -6.82
N TYR A 123 -24.63 14.24 -5.80
CA TYR A 123 -25.56 15.33 -5.46
C TYR A 123 -25.67 16.38 -6.57
N GLN A 124 -24.58 16.63 -7.31
CA GLN A 124 -24.52 17.63 -8.38
C GLN A 124 -24.90 17.08 -9.77
N ASP A 125 -25.24 15.80 -9.90
CA ASP A 125 -25.50 15.15 -11.20
C ASP A 125 -24.37 15.35 -12.21
N THR A 126 -23.13 15.26 -11.74
CA THR A 126 -21.95 15.52 -12.60
C THR A 126 -21.86 14.47 -13.72
N PRO A 127 -21.61 14.87 -14.99
CA PRO A 127 -21.53 13.92 -16.12
C PRO A 127 -20.43 12.86 -15.98
N ILE A 128 -20.66 11.67 -16.54
CA ILE A 128 -19.62 10.64 -16.70
C ILE A 128 -19.00 10.74 -18.08
N LYS A 129 -17.67 10.87 -18.12
CA LYS A 129 -16.90 11.05 -19.37
C LYS A 129 -17.24 9.94 -20.39
N GLY A 130 -17.60 10.35 -21.61
CA GLY A 130 -17.86 9.42 -22.71
C GLY A 130 -19.23 8.75 -22.67
N THR A 131 -20.15 9.20 -21.80
CA THR A 131 -21.50 8.65 -21.68
C THR A 131 -22.55 9.77 -21.62
N MET A 132 -23.82 9.39 -21.73
CA MET A 132 -24.97 10.30 -21.49
C MET A 132 -25.46 10.25 -20.03
N LYS A 133 -24.81 9.47 -19.17
CA LYS A 133 -25.18 9.25 -17.76
C LYS A 133 -24.44 10.20 -16.83
N THR A 134 -24.98 10.39 -15.64
CA THR A 134 -24.39 11.18 -14.56
C THR A 134 -23.88 10.30 -13.43
N ALA A 135 -23.14 10.89 -12.50
CA ALA A 135 -22.72 10.25 -11.27
C ALA A 135 -23.89 9.63 -10.48
N ARG A 136 -25.07 10.26 -10.50
CA ARG A 136 -26.26 9.75 -9.81
C ARG A 136 -26.81 8.47 -10.44
N ASP A 137 -26.73 8.34 -11.76
CA ASP A 137 -27.23 7.16 -12.47
C ASP A 137 -26.44 5.89 -12.12
N ILE A 138 -25.15 6.03 -11.77
CA ILE A 138 -24.25 4.91 -11.53
C ILE A 138 -23.92 4.70 -10.04
N ALA A 139 -24.38 5.58 -9.15
CA ALA A 139 -24.08 5.48 -7.72
C ALA A 139 -24.87 4.36 -7.04
N VAL A 140 -24.22 3.66 -6.11
CA VAL A 140 -24.85 2.70 -5.20
C VAL A 140 -24.70 3.24 -3.78
N ASN A 141 -25.78 3.20 -3.00
CA ASN A 141 -25.80 3.64 -1.60
C ASN A 141 -25.08 2.66 -0.66
N ASN A 142 -23.80 2.44 -0.94
CA ASN A 142 -22.87 1.65 -0.17
C ASN A 142 -21.65 2.52 0.13
N ILE A 143 -21.47 2.81 1.41
CA ILE A 143 -20.54 3.80 1.92
C ILE A 143 -19.40 3.15 2.70
N CYS A 144 -18.28 3.87 2.72
CA CYS A 144 -17.22 3.65 3.68
C CYS A 144 -17.70 4.08 5.08
N SER A 145 -17.41 3.28 6.12
CA SER A 145 -17.84 3.57 7.49
C SER A 145 -16.95 4.55 8.24
N TRP A 146 -15.77 4.86 7.69
CA TRP A 146 -14.74 5.67 8.35
C TRP A 146 -14.30 6.90 7.54
N ASN A 147 -14.85 7.08 6.33
CA ASN A 147 -14.63 8.26 5.50
C ASN A 147 -15.91 8.58 4.69
N SER A 148 -16.22 9.87 4.54
CA SER A 148 -17.49 10.35 3.97
C SER A 148 -17.39 10.83 2.52
N ASP A 149 -16.25 10.65 1.85
CA ASP A 149 -15.97 11.21 0.52
C ASP A 149 -16.81 10.55 -0.60
N MET A 150 -17.01 9.23 -0.53
CA MET A 150 -17.47 8.43 -1.66
C MET A 150 -18.80 7.67 -1.41
N PHE A 151 -19.52 7.42 -2.49
CA PHE A 151 -20.49 6.32 -2.65
C PHE A 151 -19.87 5.19 -3.50
N GLY A 152 -20.44 3.99 -3.44
CA GLY A 152 -20.08 2.90 -4.36
C GLY A 152 -20.51 3.17 -5.80
N VAL A 153 -19.91 2.45 -6.75
CA VAL A 153 -20.23 2.51 -8.18
C VAL A 153 -20.87 1.21 -8.64
N ASN A 154 -21.96 1.31 -9.40
CA ASN A 154 -22.61 0.17 -10.03
C ASN A 154 -21.87 -0.25 -11.31
N VAL A 155 -20.85 -1.08 -11.14
CA VAL A 155 -20.05 -1.61 -12.25
C VAL A 155 -20.75 -2.71 -13.07
N ASP A 156 -22.00 -3.06 -12.74
CA ASP A 156 -22.84 -3.88 -13.63
C ASP A 156 -23.40 -3.07 -14.81
N LEU A 157 -23.39 -1.73 -14.69
CA LEU A 157 -23.70 -0.82 -15.80
C LEU A 157 -22.42 -0.56 -16.62
N SER A 158 -22.56 -0.52 -17.94
CA SER A 158 -21.47 -0.11 -18.85
C SER A 158 -20.88 1.25 -18.47
N GLU A 159 -21.71 2.17 -18.00
CA GLU A 159 -21.34 3.53 -17.62
C GLU A 159 -20.62 3.57 -16.27
N GLY A 160 -20.93 2.63 -15.36
CA GLY A 160 -20.17 2.44 -14.12
C GLY A 160 -18.75 1.97 -14.43
N GLN A 161 -18.61 1.00 -15.34
CA GLN A 161 -17.28 0.57 -15.82
C GLN A 161 -16.57 1.69 -16.60
N ALA A 162 -17.28 2.48 -17.40
CA ALA A 162 -16.71 3.63 -18.12
C ALA A 162 -16.18 4.71 -17.18
N TYR A 163 -16.83 4.93 -16.02
CA TYR A 163 -16.31 5.82 -14.99
C TYR A 163 -14.96 5.32 -14.45
N ASP A 164 -14.86 4.06 -14.04
CA ASP A 164 -13.59 3.47 -13.56
C ASP A 164 -12.49 3.50 -14.63
N ASP A 165 -12.84 3.21 -15.90
CA ASP A 165 -11.90 3.31 -17.02
C ASP A 165 -11.42 4.77 -17.19
N SER A 166 -12.31 5.76 -17.07
CA SER A 166 -11.96 7.18 -17.19
C SER A 166 -11.07 7.71 -16.07
N ILE A 167 -11.14 7.08 -14.89
CA ILE A 167 -10.30 7.33 -13.72
C ILE A 167 -8.90 6.77 -13.98
N ILE A 168 -8.79 5.51 -14.42
CA ILE A 168 -7.50 4.91 -14.76
C ILE A 168 -6.83 5.64 -15.93
N ASP A 169 -7.58 6.05 -16.95
CA ASP A 169 -7.04 6.83 -18.06
C ASP A 169 -6.47 8.17 -17.60
N LEU A 170 -7.14 8.84 -16.64
CA LEU A 170 -6.65 10.08 -16.04
C LEU A 170 -5.31 9.84 -15.33
N TYR A 171 -5.24 8.82 -14.48
CA TYR A 171 -4.04 8.50 -13.72
C TYR A 171 -2.88 8.05 -14.61
N SER A 172 -3.18 7.27 -15.65
CA SER A 172 -2.21 6.90 -16.68
C SER A 172 -1.69 8.14 -17.43
N SER A 173 -2.55 9.12 -17.73
CA SER A 173 -2.14 10.38 -18.37
C SER A 173 -1.25 11.25 -17.49
N TRP A 174 -1.31 11.07 -16.17
CA TRP A 174 -0.39 11.70 -15.22
C TRP A 174 0.91 10.92 -15.06
N GLY A 175 1.02 9.68 -15.53
CA GLY A 175 2.19 8.84 -15.30
C GLY A 175 2.19 8.11 -13.95
N VAL A 176 1.00 7.76 -13.42
CA VAL A 176 0.89 6.94 -12.20
C VAL A 176 1.30 5.49 -12.49
N ASP A 177 2.19 4.95 -11.68
CA ASP A 177 2.70 3.57 -11.76
C ASP A 177 2.05 2.63 -10.73
N PHE A 178 1.49 3.21 -9.66
CA PHE A 178 0.95 2.48 -8.51
C PHE A 178 -0.34 3.12 -7.97
N ILE A 179 -1.35 2.30 -7.70
CA ILE A 179 -2.59 2.71 -7.04
C ILE A 179 -2.78 1.88 -5.76
N LYS A 180 -2.94 2.56 -4.63
CA LYS A 180 -3.51 1.98 -3.40
C LYS A 180 -4.99 2.33 -3.36
N CYS A 181 -5.87 1.34 -3.45
CA CYS A 181 -7.30 1.56 -3.36
C CYS A 181 -7.82 1.12 -1.98
N ASP A 182 -8.39 2.06 -1.24
CA ASP A 182 -9.01 1.84 0.06
C ASP A 182 -10.52 1.58 -0.03
N ASP A 183 -11.11 1.15 1.08
CA ASP A 183 -12.50 0.73 1.23
C ASP A 183 -12.89 -0.40 0.24
N ILE A 184 -11.92 -1.23 -0.18
CA ILE A 184 -12.13 -2.19 -1.27
C ILE A 184 -11.89 -3.66 -0.88
N ALA A 185 -10.86 -3.95 -0.07
CA ALA A 185 -10.48 -5.33 0.24
C ALA A 185 -11.46 -6.02 1.20
N TYR A 186 -11.96 -5.28 2.20
CA TYR A 186 -13.02 -5.74 3.09
C TYR A 186 -13.83 -4.58 3.67
N SER A 187 -15.15 -4.60 3.47
CA SER A 187 -16.08 -3.74 4.20
C SER A 187 -16.51 -4.42 5.49
N ARG A 188 -16.26 -3.75 6.63
CA ARG A 188 -16.75 -4.22 7.95
C ARG A 188 -18.26 -4.03 8.09
N SER A 189 -18.82 -2.98 7.52
CA SER A 189 -20.25 -2.68 7.59
C SER A 189 -21.08 -3.68 6.79
N LEU A 190 -20.59 -4.12 5.63
CA LEU A 190 -21.30 -5.06 4.75
C LEU A 190 -20.77 -6.50 4.80
N GLY A 191 -19.65 -6.75 5.49
CA GLY A 191 -19.06 -8.08 5.62
C GLY A 191 -18.59 -8.69 4.30
N ASN A 192 -18.24 -7.88 3.31
CA ASN A 192 -17.92 -8.34 1.95
C ASN A 192 -16.63 -7.75 1.38
N THR A 193 -16.12 -8.39 0.33
CA THR A 193 -15.05 -7.87 -0.52
C THR A 193 -15.68 -7.35 -1.81
N TYR A 194 -15.29 -6.16 -2.26
CA TYR A 194 -15.84 -5.52 -3.46
C TYR A 194 -15.23 -6.08 -4.76
N LYS A 195 -15.51 -7.36 -5.01
CA LYS A 195 -14.90 -8.14 -6.09
C LYS A 195 -15.14 -7.56 -7.49
N LYS A 196 -16.29 -6.89 -7.71
CA LYS A 196 -16.61 -6.34 -9.03
C LYS A 196 -15.79 -5.07 -9.27
N GLU A 197 -15.75 -4.17 -8.29
CA GLU A 197 -14.95 -2.95 -8.33
C GLU A 197 -13.44 -3.26 -8.45
N ILE A 198 -12.94 -4.29 -7.75
CA ILE A 198 -11.54 -4.73 -7.89
C ILE A 198 -11.23 -5.14 -9.35
N LYS A 199 -12.16 -5.85 -10.01
CA LYS A 199 -11.99 -6.24 -11.42
C LYS A 199 -12.08 -5.03 -12.35
N ALA A 200 -12.95 -4.07 -12.04
CA ALA A 200 -13.11 -2.85 -12.82
C ALA A 200 -11.83 -2.00 -12.79
N LEU A 201 -11.23 -1.84 -11.60
CA LEU A 201 -9.94 -1.15 -11.41
C LEU A 201 -8.74 -1.92 -11.95
N ARG A 202 -8.86 -3.23 -12.22
CA ARG A 202 -7.75 -4.05 -12.69
C ARG A 202 -7.38 -3.68 -14.14
N ARG A 203 -6.50 -2.68 -14.25
CA ARG A 203 -5.93 -2.11 -15.48
C ARG A 203 -4.41 -1.97 -15.37
N SER A 204 -3.77 -1.28 -16.32
CA SER A 204 -2.31 -1.21 -16.57
C SER A 204 -1.46 -0.44 -15.55
N ILE A 205 -1.74 -0.58 -14.25
CA ILE A 205 -1.03 0.09 -13.13
C ILE A 205 -0.88 -0.93 -11.99
N VAL A 206 0.19 -0.91 -11.19
CA VAL A 206 0.27 -1.78 -10.00
C VAL A 206 -0.90 -1.48 -9.05
N LEU A 207 -1.61 -2.50 -8.56
CA LEU A 207 -2.77 -2.31 -7.68
C LEU A 207 -2.56 -2.94 -6.31
N SER A 208 -2.63 -2.09 -5.29
CA SER A 208 -2.72 -2.43 -3.88
C SER A 208 -4.17 -2.26 -3.39
N LEU A 209 -4.64 -3.20 -2.56
CA LEU A 209 -5.99 -3.19 -1.99
C LEU A 209 -5.96 -3.05 -0.47
N SER A 210 -6.84 -2.20 0.06
CA SER A 210 -6.91 -1.83 1.47
C SER A 210 -8.36 -1.39 1.83
N PRO A 211 -8.71 -1.21 3.12
CA PRO A 211 -8.06 -1.77 4.30
C PRO A 211 -8.58 -3.20 4.55
N SER A 212 -8.32 -3.71 5.74
CA SER A 212 -8.35 -5.13 6.06
C SER A 212 -9.10 -5.40 7.40
N PRO A 213 -9.21 -6.66 7.89
CA PRO A 213 -8.55 -7.88 7.42
C PRO A 213 -9.23 -8.49 6.18
N ALA A 214 -8.45 -8.64 5.11
CA ALA A 214 -8.84 -9.33 3.90
C ALA A 214 -9.27 -10.76 4.24
N PRO A 215 -10.44 -11.25 3.76
CA PRO A 215 -10.88 -12.59 4.08
C PRO A 215 -10.00 -13.62 3.36
N VAL A 216 -9.38 -14.55 4.11
CA VAL A 216 -8.54 -15.63 3.55
C VAL A 216 -9.31 -16.48 2.53
N LYS A 217 -10.63 -16.64 2.69
CA LYS A 217 -11.51 -17.30 1.71
C LYS A 217 -11.47 -16.67 0.31
N ASN A 218 -10.99 -15.43 0.19
CA ASN A 218 -10.82 -14.70 -1.06
C ASN A 218 -9.37 -14.67 -1.56
N ALA A 219 -8.42 -15.40 -0.95
CA ALA A 219 -7.00 -15.33 -1.30
C ALA A 219 -6.72 -15.59 -2.79
N LEU A 220 -7.30 -16.65 -3.37
CA LEU A 220 -7.16 -16.95 -4.81
C LEU A 220 -7.80 -15.89 -5.71
N PHE A 221 -8.81 -15.16 -5.20
CA PHE A 221 -9.38 -14.04 -5.92
C PHE A 221 -8.39 -12.87 -5.94
N PHE A 222 -7.78 -12.52 -4.80
CA PHE A 222 -6.79 -11.44 -4.75
C PHE A 222 -5.56 -11.75 -5.63
N GLN A 223 -5.02 -12.98 -5.56
CA GLN A 223 -3.92 -13.44 -6.44
C GLN A 223 -4.24 -13.38 -7.96
N LYS A 224 -5.51 -13.28 -8.34
CA LYS A 224 -5.91 -13.16 -9.76
C LYS A 224 -6.17 -11.71 -10.18
N ASN A 225 -6.34 -10.79 -9.22
CA ASN A 225 -6.88 -9.45 -9.51
C ASN A 225 -6.12 -8.29 -8.85
N ALA A 226 -5.10 -8.51 -8.02
CA ALA A 226 -4.31 -7.44 -7.42
C ALA A 226 -2.83 -7.83 -7.28
N ASN A 227 -1.96 -6.83 -7.30
CA ASN A 227 -0.53 -7.04 -7.08
C ASN A 227 -0.21 -7.14 -5.59
N MET A 228 -0.99 -6.48 -4.73
CA MET A 228 -0.90 -6.66 -3.30
C MET A 228 -2.23 -6.37 -2.60
N TRP A 229 -2.42 -6.90 -1.40
CA TRP A 229 -3.61 -6.68 -0.59
C TRP A 229 -3.24 -6.76 0.88
N ARG A 230 -3.67 -5.77 1.65
CA ARG A 230 -3.45 -5.73 3.10
C ARG A 230 -3.99 -7.01 3.74
N ILE A 231 -3.29 -7.54 4.74
CA ILE A 231 -3.75 -8.70 5.54
C ILE A 231 -4.19 -8.33 6.95
N THR A 232 -3.94 -7.09 7.36
CA THR A 232 -4.21 -6.51 8.67
C THR A 232 -4.90 -5.16 8.55
N ASP A 233 -5.69 -4.79 9.57
CA ASP A 233 -6.04 -3.38 9.78
C ASP A 233 -4.78 -2.51 9.91
N ASP A 234 -4.93 -1.18 9.94
CA ASP A 234 -3.77 -0.27 9.95
C ASP A 234 -2.72 -0.68 11.00
N PHE A 235 -1.51 -0.92 10.53
CA PHE A 235 -0.39 -1.37 11.33
C PHE A 235 0.35 -0.17 11.92
N TRP A 236 0.67 -0.26 13.20
CA TRP A 236 1.35 0.81 13.95
C TRP A 236 2.45 0.22 14.82
N ASP A 237 3.23 1.09 15.46
CA ASP A 237 4.35 0.81 16.37
C ASP A 237 3.92 0.22 17.73
N GLN A 238 2.97 -0.71 17.71
CA GLN A 238 2.40 -1.39 18.88
C GLN A 238 2.76 -2.87 18.87
N TRP A 239 3.23 -3.37 20.02
CA TRP A 239 3.66 -4.76 20.17
C TRP A 239 2.57 -5.78 19.83
N ASP A 240 1.33 -5.54 20.26
CA ASP A 240 0.21 -6.47 20.01
C ASP A 240 -0.09 -6.62 18.51
N LEU A 241 0.06 -5.55 17.74
CA LEU A 241 -0.11 -5.59 16.29
C LEU A 241 1.02 -6.42 15.65
N LEU A 242 2.27 -6.21 16.06
CA LEU A 242 3.43 -6.98 15.60
C LEU A 242 3.29 -8.47 15.96
N LEU A 243 2.88 -8.78 17.19
CA LEU A 243 2.68 -10.15 17.65
C LEU A 243 1.56 -10.87 16.87
N ASN A 244 0.46 -10.17 16.60
CA ASN A 244 -0.63 -10.68 15.76
C ASN A 244 -0.17 -10.88 14.30
N MET A 245 0.72 -10.03 13.79
CA MET A 245 1.24 -10.15 12.42
C MET A 245 1.90 -11.51 12.16
N PHE A 246 2.59 -12.10 13.13
CA PHE A 246 3.14 -13.46 12.96
C PHE A 246 2.08 -14.51 12.62
N LYS A 247 0.88 -14.40 13.22
CA LYS A 247 -0.24 -15.30 12.93
C LYS A 247 -0.77 -15.06 11.51
N LEU A 248 -0.96 -13.80 11.13
CA LEU A 248 -1.47 -13.43 9.81
C LEU A 248 -0.47 -13.81 8.70
N ALA A 249 0.81 -13.46 8.86
CA ALA A 249 1.88 -13.83 7.94
C ALA A 249 1.98 -15.34 7.73
N ASN A 250 1.84 -16.14 8.80
CA ASN A 250 1.83 -17.59 8.69
C ASN A 250 0.67 -18.07 7.79
N ILE A 251 -0.54 -17.58 8.02
CA ILE A 251 -1.72 -17.94 7.23
C ILE A 251 -1.56 -17.53 5.75
N TRP A 252 -1.05 -16.33 5.51
CA TRP A 252 -0.99 -15.72 4.18
C TRP A 252 0.25 -16.10 3.37
N SER A 253 1.32 -16.60 4.00
CA SER A 253 2.58 -16.97 3.33
C SER A 253 2.38 -17.90 2.13
N GLN A 254 1.47 -18.87 2.25
CA GLN A 254 1.12 -19.81 1.16
C GLN A 254 0.48 -19.15 -0.08
N TYR A 255 -0.02 -17.93 0.06
CA TYR A 255 -0.63 -17.13 -1.02
C TYR A 255 0.30 -16.03 -1.52
N SER A 256 1.53 -15.94 -1.02
CA SER A 256 2.57 -15.10 -1.61
C SER A 256 3.09 -15.75 -2.88
N ALA A 257 3.12 -15.01 -3.97
CA ALA A 257 3.65 -15.49 -5.24
C ALA A 257 4.18 -14.32 -6.08
N ILE A 258 5.08 -14.60 -7.02
CA ILE A 258 5.64 -13.60 -7.94
C ILE A 258 4.50 -12.80 -8.59
N GLY A 259 4.53 -11.47 -8.40
CA GLY A 259 3.52 -10.55 -8.91
C GLY A 259 2.34 -10.27 -8.00
N THR A 260 2.17 -11.01 -6.90
CA THR A 260 0.99 -10.99 -6.03
C THR A 260 1.35 -11.22 -4.56
N TRP A 261 1.27 -10.16 -3.76
CA TRP A 261 1.88 -10.10 -2.44
C TRP A 261 0.85 -9.81 -1.33
N PRO A 262 0.63 -10.74 -0.39
CA PRO A 262 -0.02 -10.40 0.87
C PRO A 262 0.79 -9.31 1.57
N ASP A 263 0.13 -8.21 1.92
CA ASP A 263 0.75 -6.99 2.41
C ASP A 263 0.57 -6.87 3.93
N CYS A 264 1.69 -6.83 4.65
CA CYS A 264 1.76 -6.65 6.10
C CYS A 264 1.60 -5.18 6.54
N ASP A 265 1.28 -4.29 5.59
CA ASP A 265 1.16 -2.84 5.76
C ASP A 265 2.52 -2.12 5.85
N MET A 266 2.45 -0.80 6.01
CA MET A 266 3.60 0.11 6.04
C MET A 266 4.51 -0.11 7.26
N LEU A 267 5.75 0.38 7.16
CA LEU A 267 6.76 0.25 8.22
C LEU A 267 6.82 1.53 9.09
N PRO A 268 6.31 1.53 10.34
CA PRO A 268 6.38 2.68 11.23
C PRO A 268 7.77 2.77 11.89
N LEU A 269 8.77 3.25 11.13
CA LEU A 269 10.19 3.32 11.48
C LEU A 269 10.82 4.70 11.28
N GLY A 270 11.32 5.34 12.34
CA GLY A 270 12.09 6.58 12.25
C GLY A 270 11.38 7.74 12.93
N HIS A 271 11.48 8.95 12.37
CA HIS A 271 10.77 10.09 12.92
C HIS A 271 9.30 10.04 12.53
N ILE A 272 8.50 9.56 13.47
CA ILE A 272 7.07 9.37 13.27
C ILE A 272 6.23 10.56 13.71
N ALA A 273 5.01 10.67 13.17
CA ALA A 273 3.92 11.45 13.74
C ALA A 273 4.00 12.99 13.64
N LEU A 274 4.46 13.55 12.51
CA LEU A 274 4.40 15.01 12.30
C LEU A 274 2.96 15.51 12.21
N ARG A 275 2.11 14.81 11.43
CA ARG A 275 0.65 15.06 11.30
C ARG A 275 -0.17 13.75 11.24
N SER A 276 0.47 12.62 11.54
CA SER A 276 -0.11 11.28 11.64
C SER A 276 0.69 10.42 12.66
N VAL A 277 1.04 9.16 12.40
CA VAL A 277 1.66 8.21 13.36
C VAL A 277 2.83 7.36 12.79
N GLY A 278 3.61 7.87 11.84
CA GLY A 278 4.69 7.16 11.11
C GLY A 278 5.66 8.10 10.34
N SER A 279 6.56 7.58 9.47
CA SER A 279 7.98 8.04 9.37
C SER A 279 8.49 8.92 8.19
N GLU A 280 9.21 10.01 8.48
CA GLU A 280 9.85 10.91 7.48
C GLU A 280 11.25 10.45 7.06
N LEU A 281 11.51 10.26 5.76
CA LEU A 281 12.80 9.69 5.28
C LEU A 281 14.03 10.58 5.53
N PRO A 282 13.99 11.90 5.24
CA PRO A 282 15.08 12.83 5.57
C PRO A 282 15.55 12.79 7.03
N ASP A 283 14.69 12.37 7.96
CA ASP A 283 14.96 12.36 9.39
C ASP A 283 15.44 10.98 9.90
N LEU A 284 15.67 10.01 9.01
CA LEU A 284 16.16 8.70 9.41
C LEU A 284 17.54 8.79 10.06
N ASP A 285 17.66 8.19 11.25
CA ASP A 285 18.95 7.98 11.86
C ASP A 285 19.76 6.91 11.09
N LYS A 286 21.08 6.88 11.33
CA LYS A 286 21.98 5.92 10.67
C LYS A 286 21.57 4.47 10.94
N LYS A 287 21.00 4.17 12.11
CA LYS A 287 20.62 2.82 12.51
C LYS A 287 19.44 2.33 11.66
N THR A 288 18.42 3.16 11.47
CA THR A 288 17.24 2.85 10.68
C THR A 288 17.60 2.74 9.20
N LEU A 289 18.41 3.66 8.68
CA LEU A 289 18.93 3.57 7.31
C LEU A 289 19.74 2.28 7.09
N ASN A 290 20.59 1.89 8.05
CA ASN A 290 21.35 0.65 7.97
C ASN A 290 20.43 -0.58 7.92
N MET A 291 19.36 -0.60 8.73
CA MET A 291 18.39 -1.69 8.72
C MET A 291 17.72 -1.86 7.35
N LEU A 292 17.30 -0.76 6.71
CA LEU A 292 16.65 -0.77 5.39
C LEU A 292 17.59 -1.18 4.24
N THR A 293 18.90 -1.26 4.50
CA THR A 293 19.93 -1.50 3.47
C THR A 293 20.71 -2.79 3.69
N LYS A 294 20.31 -3.63 4.66
CA LYS A 294 20.93 -4.94 4.93
C LYS A 294 20.76 -5.87 3.73
N SER A 295 21.89 -6.32 3.18
CA SER A 295 21.94 -7.16 1.97
C SER A 295 21.13 -8.46 2.08
N PHE A 296 21.12 -9.10 3.25
CA PHE A 296 20.38 -10.34 3.44
C PHE A 296 18.85 -10.14 3.39
N LEU A 297 18.33 -9.02 3.89
CA LEU A 297 16.91 -8.68 3.77
C LEU A 297 16.55 -8.46 2.30
N LEU A 298 17.42 -7.77 1.57
CA LEU A 298 17.24 -7.52 0.14
C LEU A 298 17.32 -8.82 -0.69
N ASP A 299 18.15 -9.80 -0.31
CA ASP A 299 18.15 -11.11 -0.95
C ASP A 299 16.84 -11.86 -0.72
N ILE A 300 16.34 -11.87 0.53
CA ILE A 300 15.04 -12.46 0.88
C ILE A 300 13.92 -11.79 0.06
N ASP A 301 13.84 -10.46 0.05
CA ASP A 301 12.75 -9.76 -0.64
C ASP A 301 12.77 -9.97 -2.16
N ASN A 302 13.97 -10.06 -2.77
CA ASN A 302 14.08 -10.07 -4.22
C ASN A 302 14.19 -11.48 -4.82
N ASN A 303 14.69 -12.47 -4.09
CA ASN A 303 15.09 -13.78 -4.65
C ASN A 303 14.47 -14.98 -3.93
N GLU A 304 13.54 -14.77 -3.00
CA GLU A 304 12.94 -15.86 -2.25
C GLU A 304 12.07 -16.78 -3.12
N ILE A 305 12.27 -18.08 -2.93
CA ILE A 305 11.52 -19.17 -3.57
C ILE A 305 10.65 -19.94 -2.57
N TYR A 306 10.89 -19.78 -1.27
CA TYR A 306 10.11 -20.39 -0.21
C TYR A 306 10.14 -19.54 1.07
N LYS A 307 8.98 -19.41 1.72
CA LYS A 307 8.84 -18.92 3.10
C LYS A 307 7.82 -19.74 3.86
N GLY A 308 8.04 -19.90 5.17
CA GLY A 308 7.04 -20.47 6.06
C GLY A 308 7.46 -20.56 7.51
N GLN A 309 6.47 -20.47 8.41
CA GLN A 309 6.66 -20.74 9.83
C GLN A 309 6.93 -22.24 10.03
N GLN A 310 8.07 -22.57 10.62
CA GLN A 310 8.47 -23.94 10.92
C GLN A 310 8.09 -24.37 12.34
N TYR A 311 7.99 -23.39 13.24
CA TYR A 311 7.72 -23.61 14.65
C TYR A 311 6.96 -22.45 15.26
N ARG A 312 6.07 -22.78 16.19
CA ARG A 312 5.49 -21.83 17.13
C ARG A 312 5.11 -22.54 18.43
N ASP A 313 5.53 -21.99 19.55
CA ASP A 313 4.94 -22.23 20.86
C ASP A 313 4.55 -20.88 21.51
N ASN A 314 4.38 -20.83 22.82
CA ASN A 314 4.06 -19.61 23.55
C ASN A 314 5.26 -18.66 23.78
N LYS A 315 6.47 -19.07 23.43
CA LYS A 315 7.72 -18.33 23.69
C LYS A 315 8.50 -18.03 22.43
N PHE A 316 8.52 -18.95 21.48
CA PHE A 316 9.35 -18.90 20.30
C PHE A 316 8.55 -19.10 19.01
N ILE A 317 8.96 -18.35 17.98
CA ILE A 317 8.56 -18.56 16.60
C ILE A 317 9.83 -18.78 15.78
N VAL A 318 9.82 -19.77 14.88
CA VAL A 318 10.90 -19.99 13.92
C VAL A 318 10.34 -19.92 12.51
N TRP A 319 10.93 -19.05 11.68
CA TRP A 319 10.64 -18.93 10.27
C TRP A 319 11.83 -19.41 9.44
N LEU A 320 11.50 -20.00 8.29
CA LEU A 320 12.45 -20.37 7.26
C LEU A 320 12.12 -19.59 6.00
N SER A 321 13.13 -18.98 5.41
CA SER A 321 13.11 -18.46 4.05
C SER A 321 14.26 -19.09 3.25
N GLN A 322 14.07 -19.26 1.95
CA GLN A 322 15.06 -19.84 1.06
C GLN A 322 15.10 -19.07 -0.25
N THR A 323 16.31 -18.74 -0.70
CA THR A 323 16.60 -18.27 -2.06
C THR A 323 17.33 -19.37 -2.82
N LYS A 324 17.69 -19.13 -4.08
CA LYS A 324 18.50 -20.10 -4.85
C LYS A 324 19.84 -20.42 -4.17
N ASN A 325 20.41 -19.45 -3.48
CA ASN A 325 21.78 -19.52 -2.95
C ASN A 325 21.83 -19.66 -1.43
N HIS A 326 20.80 -19.20 -0.72
CA HIS A 326 20.85 -19.09 0.75
C HIS A 326 19.62 -19.70 1.42
N LYS A 327 19.83 -20.14 2.66
CA LYS A 327 18.79 -20.57 3.58
C LYS A 327 18.83 -19.63 4.79
N TYR A 328 17.72 -18.96 5.05
CA TYR A 328 17.58 -17.97 6.12
C TYR A 328 16.69 -18.53 7.23
N ILE A 329 17.18 -18.50 8.47
CA ILE A 329 16.39 -18.90 9.63
C ILE A 329 16.24 -17.68 10.53
N ALA A 330 14.99 -17.30 10.77
CA ALA A 330 14.65 -16.24 11.71
C ALA A 330 14.04 -16.85 12.96
N VAL A 331 14.60 -16.52 14.12
CA VAL A 331 14.13 -16.97 15.43
C VAL A 331 13.66 -15.75 16.21
N PHE A 332 12.44 -15.81 16.70
CA PHE A 332 11.80 -14.75 17.46
C PHE A 332 11.48 -15.26 18.85
N ASN A 333 11.99 -14.58 19.87
CA ASN A 333 11.49 -14.69 21.23
C ASN A 333 10.31 -13.72 21.38
N ILE A 334 9.11 -14.25 21.53
CA ILE A 334 7.86 -13.49 21.67
C ILE A 334 7.39 -13.44 23.13
N SER A 335 8.22 -13.85 24.08
CA SER A 335 7.91 -13.77 25.51
C SER A 335 8.39 -12.44 26.12
N GLU A 336 7.80 -12.09 27.26
CA GLU A 336 8.19 -10.91 28.07
C GLU A 336 9.56 -11.06 28.77
N HIS A 337 10.26 -12.17 28.56
CA HIS A 337 11.53 -12.48 29.22
C HIS A 337 12.63 -12.69 28.20
N ASN A 338 13.87 -12.32 28.55
CA ASN A 338 15.02 -12.63 27.72
C ASN A 338 15.35 -14.13 27.84
N LEU A 339 14.97 -14.91 26.82
CA LEU A 339 15.17 -16.35 26.78
C LEU A 339 16.24 -16.73 25.76
N THR A 340 17.07 -17.70 26.13
CA THR A 340 17.96 -18.37 25.17
C THR A 340 17.21 -19.46 24.44
N ILE A 341 17.43 -19.56 23.12
CA ILE A 341 16.87 -20.62 22.30
C ILE A 341 17.34 -22.00 22.80
N THR A 342 16.41 -22.95 22.92
CA THR A 342 16.72 -24.29 23.45
C THR A 342 17.58 -25.11 22.49
N GLU A 343 18.44 -25.99 23.02
CA GLU A 343 19.24 -26.93 22.20
C GLU A 343 18.37 -27.79 21.27
N LYS A 344 17.16 -28.17 21.73
CA LYS A 344 16.19 -28.89 20.90
C LYS A 344 15.79 -28.10 19.65
N ILE A 345 15.52 -26.81 19.78
CA ILE A 345 15.18 -25.95 18.64
C ILE A 345 16.42 -25.73 17.77
N LYS A 346 17.61 -25.53 18.37
CA LYS A 346 18.85 -25.37 17.60
C LYS A 346 19.16 -26.58 16.73
N ILE A 347 19.16 -27.78 17.31
CA ILE A 347 19.41 -29.03 16.60
C ILE A 347 18.35 -29.23 15.51
N LYS A 348 17.07 -29.06 15.83
CA LYS A 348 15.96 -29.31 14.89
C LYS A 348 16.02 -28.42 13.65
N TYR A 349 16.41 -27.15 13.80
CA TYR A 349 16.43 -26.20 12.68
C TYR A 349 17.83 -25.91 12.15
N GLY A 350 18.87 -26.58 12.67
CA GLY A 350 20.25 -26.47 12.17
C GLY A 350 20.97 -25.18 12.60
N LEU A 351 20.64 -24.62 13.77
CA LEU A 351 21.22 -23.39 14.33
C LEU A 351 22.51 -23.64 15.15
N LEU A 352 23.29 -24.68 14.82
CA LEU A 352 24.56 -25.02 15.49
C LEU A 352 25.74 -24.19 14.92
N ASP A 353 26.95 -24.36 15.45
CA ASP A 353 28.15 -23.48 15.36
C ASP A 353 28.71 -23.10 13.96
N LYS A 354 27.95 -23.26 12.88
CA LYS A 354 28.31 -22.88 11.49
C LYS A 354 27.43 -21.77 10.90
N ASN A 355 26.59 -21.11 11.71
CA ASN A 355 25.69 -20.06 11.23
C ASN A 355 26.27 -18.66 11.43
N ILE A 356 26.00 -17.79 10.47
CA ILE A 356 26.41 -16.39 10.49
C ILE A 356 25.26 -15.55 11.07
N ASN A 357 25.57 -14.67 12.03
CA ASN A 357 24.59 -13.71 12.52
C ASN A 357 24.54 -12.49 11.59
N LEU A 358 23.54 -12.50 10.70
CA LEU A 358 23.37 -11.52 9.62
C LEU A 358 23.11 -10.07 10.07
N TRP A 359 22.77 -9.86 11.35
CA TRP A 359 22.60 -8.52 11.89
C TRP A 359 23.91 -7.88 12.35
N ASN A 360 24.90 -8.70 12.70
CA ASN A 360 26.21 -8.26 13.21
C ASN A 360 27.27 -8.07 12.11
N ASP A 361 26.98 -8.53 10.88
CA ASP A 361 27.74 -8.22 9.65
C ASP A 361 27.28 -6.90 9.04
#